data_AF-A0A3B0RP27-F1
#
_entry.id   AF-A0A3B0RP27-F1
#
_cell.length_a   1.000
_cell.length_b   1.000
_cell.length_c   1.000
_cell.angle_alpha   90.00
_cell.angle_beta   90.00
_cell.angle_gamma   90.00
#
_symmetry.space_group_name_H-M   'P 1'
#
loop_
_entity.id
_entity.type
_entity.pdbx_description
1 polymer ?
#
loop_
_entity_poly.entity_id
_entity_poly.type
_entity_poly.pdbx_seq_one_letter_code
_entity_poly.pdbx_strand_id
1 'polypeptide(L)'
;FGVLFFLLLTFAAFTSSLAMLEPAIAWFEDKGLSRRRTSWITGIGAWAVGLIMLLSFNVLSDFKPLSFIGPLADKNLFGIMDFIVANVMLPINALMLALFMGWAIERKTVSHQIDYPLGSAGFMIWQFSTKYIAPVCITVVIYMMIFGL
;
A
#
# COMPACT_ATOMS: atom_id res chain seq x y z
N PHE A 1 19.75 22.87 -15.04
CA PHE A 1 18.57 21.98 -15.10
C PHE A 1 18.55 20.95 -13.96
N GLY A 2 19.62 20.19 -13.71
CA GLY A 2 19.64 19.13 -12.68
C GLY A 2 19.28 19.56 -11.26
N VAL A 3 19.82 20.69 -10.76
CA VAL A 3 19.52 21.19 -9.39
C VAL A 3 18.02 21.47 -9.21
N LEU A 4 17.40 22.14 -10.18
CA LEU A 4 15.96 22.44 -10.15
C LEU A 4 15.13 21.15 -10.20
N PHE A 5 15.53 20.18 -11.03
CA PHE A 5 14.88 18.88 -11.10
C PHE A 5 14.91 18.14 -9.76
N PHE A 6 16.08 17.99 -9.14
CA PHE A 6 16.20 17.30 -7.86
C PHE A 6 15.52 18.04 -6.70
N LEU A 7 15.50 19.37 -6.74
CA LEU A 7 14.78 20.17 -5.75
C LEU A 7 13.27 19.89 -5.83
N LEU A 8 12.69 19.92 -7.03
CA LEU A 8 11.27 19.59 -7.23
C LEU A 8 10.96 18.14 -6.87
N LEU A 9 11.83 17.20 -7.26
CA LEU A 9 11.70 15.78 -6.90
C LEU A 9 11.73 15.57 -5.38
N THR A 10 12.58 16.31 -4.66
CA THR A 10 12.67 16.25 -3.20
C THR A 10 11.38 16.72 -2.54
N PHE A 11 10.79 17.82 -3.01
CA PHE A 11 9.48 18.28 -2.50
C PHE A 11 8.37 17.26 -2.77
N ALA A 12 8.35 16.65 -3.96
CA ALA A 12 7.37 15.62 -4.30
C ALA A 12 7.51 14.34 -3.44
N ALA A 13 8.75 13.91 -3.18
CA ALA A 13 9.03 12.78 -2.30
C ALA A 13 8.68 13.10 -0.83
N PHE A 14 8.93 14.33 -0.39
CA PHE A 14 8.65 14.77 0.98
C PHE A 14 7.15 14.75 1.28
N THR A 15 6.32 15.31 0.40
CA THR A 15 4.85 15.30 0.60
C THR A 15 4.26 13.90 0.56
N SER A 16 4.76 13.04 -0.33
CA SER A 16 4.34 11.63 -0.41
C SER A 16 4.69 10.86 0.87
N SER A 17 5.89 11.09 1.42
CA SER A 17 6.32 10.46 2.67
C SER A 17 5.46 10.87 3.86
N LEU A 18 5.04 12.14 3.92
CA LEU A 18 4.10 12.62 4.95
C LEU A 18 2.73 11.93 4.84
N ALA A 19 2.19 11.82 3.62
CA ALA A 19 0.91 11.14 3.38
C ALA A 19 0.95 9.65 3.75
N MET A 20 2.11 8.98 3.61
CA MET A 20 2.27 7.58 4.00
C MET A 20 2.40 7.37 5.51
N LEU A 21 2.97 8.35 6.24
CA LEU A 21 3.10 8.27 7.70
C LEU A 21 1.81 8.60 8.45
N GLU A 22 0.97 9.48 7.91
CA GLU A 22 -0.24 9.97 8.58
C GLU A 22 -1.21 8.84 8.99
N PRO A 23 -1.53 7.83 8.15
CA PRO A 23 -2.40 6.73 8.56
C PRO A 23 -1.83 5.91 9.71
N ALA A 24 -0.51 5.72 9.75
CA ALA A 24 0.15 5.03 10.85
C ALA A 24 0.07 5.84 12.14
N ILE A 25 0.28 7.16 12.06
CA ILE A 25 0.16 8.06 13.22
C ILE A 25 -1.27 8.08 13.76
N ALA A 26 -2.26 8.24 12.88
CA ALA A 26 -3.68 8.26 13.24
C ALA A 26 -4.10 6.97 13.96
N TRP A 27 -3.66 5.81 13.48
CA TRP A 27 -3.99 4.52 14.11
C TRP A 27 -3.44 4.39 15.55
N PHE A 28 -2.27 4.96 15.83
CA PHE A 28 -1.71 4.99 17.18
C PHE A 28 -2.36 6.07 18.06
N GLU A 29 -2.78 7.19 17.47
CA GLU A 29 -3.52 8.25 18.17
C GLU A 29 -4.90 7.75 18.62
N ASP A 30 -5.61 6.99 17.77
CA ASP A 30 -6.88 6.33 18.11
C ASP A 30 -6.75 5.34 19.29
N LYS A 31 -5.53 4.86 19.55
CA LYS A 31 -5.20 3.99 20.71
C LYS A 31 -4.84 4.78 21.98
N GLY A 32 -4.98 6.10 21.97
CA GLY A 32 -4.76 6.97 23.12
C GLY A 32 -3.33 7.49 23.28
N LEU A 33 -2.46 7.33 22.28
CA LEU A 33 -1.12 7.91 22.31
C LEU A 33 -1.15 9.37 21.85
N SER A 34 -0.31 10.22 22.44
CA SER A 34 -0.23 11.62 22.00
C SER A 34 0.41 11.73 20.63
N ARG A 35 -0.23 12.48 19.73
CA ARG A 35 0.21 12.72 18.35
C ARG A 35 1.69 13.04 18.22
N ARG A 36 2.20 13.95 19.07
CA ARG A 36 3.62 14.36 19.07
C ARG A 36 4.58 13.19 19.32
N ARG A 37 4.26 12.29 20.26
CA ARG A 37 5.11 11.13 20.55
C ARG A 37 5.04 10.13 19.39
N THR A 38 3.84 9.87 18.90
CA THR A 38 3.61 8.95 17.78
C THR A 38 4.34 9.38 16.51
N SER A 39 4.31 10.67 16.15
CA SER A 39 5.02 11.18 14.96
C SER A 39 6.53 10.95 15.04
N TRP A 40 7.14 11.15 16.21
CA TRP A 40 8.57 10.88 16.39
C TRP A 40 8.89 9.39 16.31
N ILE A 41 8.10 8.54 16.98
CA ILE A 41 8.31 7.09 16.99
C ILE A 41 8.16 6.51 15.59
N THR A 42 7.09 6.86 14.88
CA THR A 42 6.82 6.37 13.52
C THR A 42 7.85 6.90 12.51
N GLY A 43 8.23 8.18 12.60
CA GLY A 43 9.26 8.77 11.73
C GLY A 43 10.65 8.17 11.93
N ILE A 44 11.12 8.08 13.18
CA ILE A 44 12.43 7.47 13.50
C ILE A 44 12.40 5.97 13.17
N GLY A 45 11.29 5.28 13.47
CA GLY A 45 11.12 3.87 13.14
C GLY A 45 11.20 3.61 11.63
N ALA A 46 10.46 4.39 10.84
CA ALA A 46 10.50 4.31 9.38
C ALA A 46 11.90 4.62 8.82
N TRP A 47 12.57 5.64 9.36
CA TRP A 47 13.95 5.96 8.98
C TRP A 47 14.93 4.84 9.31
N ALA A 48 14.85 4.25 10.50
CA ALA A 48 15.71 3.14 10.91
C ALA A 48 15.48 1.89 10.06
N VAL A 49 14.22 1.52 9.80
CA VAL A 49 13.89 0.40 8.91
C VAL A 49 14.38 0.68 7.49
N GLY A 50 14.14 1.89 6.96
CA GLY A 50 14.62 2.31 5.65
C GLY A 50 16.14 2.24 5.52
N LEU A 51 16.88 2.61 6.58
CA LEU A 51 18.32 2.48 6.62
C LEU A 51 18.75 1.01 6.49
N ILE A 52 18.14 0.09 7.25
CA ILE A 52 18.43 -1.35 7.15
C ILE A 52 18.14 -1.87 5.73
N MET A 53 17.05 -1.43 5.11
CA MET A 53 16.73 -1.77 3.72
C MET A 53 17.79 -1.25 2.73
N LEU A 54 18.31 -0.04 2.95
CA LEU A 54 19.40 0.52 2.13
C LEU A 54 20.70 -0.29 2.26
N LEU A 55 21.05 -0.73 3.48
CA LEU A 55 22.22 -1.58 3.69
C LEU A 55 22.09 -2.93 2.97
N SER A 56 20.86 -3.41 2.74
CA SER A 56 20.58 -4.63 1.97
C SER A 56 21.08 -4.59 0.52
N PHE A 57 21.37 -3.41 -0.02
CA PHE A 57 21.97 -3.27 -1.36
C PHE A 57 23.50 -3.37 -1.37
N ASN A 58 24.15 -3.31 -0.22
CA ASN A 58 25.61 -3.30 -0.12
C ASN A 58 26.10 -4.32 0.92
N VAL A 59 26.21 -3.93 2.20
CA VAL A 59 26.82 -4.76 3.26
C VAL A 59 25.98 -6.00 3.57
N LEU A 60 24.66 -5.89 3.47
CA LEU A 60 23.71 -6.99 3.71
C LEU A 60 23.23 -7.62 2.39
N SER A 61 23.95 -7.43 1.28
CA SER A 61 23.56 -7.96 -0.03
C SER A 61 23.53 -9.50 -0.05
N ASP A 62 24.50 -10.14 0.61
CA ASP A 62 24.57 -11.60 0.75
C ASP A 62 23.65 -12.15 1.84
N PHE A 63 23.05 -11.27 2.65
CA PHE A 63 22.12 -11.67 3.70
C PHE A 63 20.74 -11.99 3.09
N LYS A 64 20.56 -13.25 2.74
CA LYS A 64 19.32 -13.83 2.18
C LYS A 64 18.61 -14.71 3.21
N PRO A 65 17.87 -14.13 4.18
CA PRO A 65 17.30 -14.87 5.30
C PRO A 65 16.23 -15.88 4.87
N LEU A 66 15.52 -15.63 3.76
CA LEU A 66 14.47 -16.51 3.21
C LEU A 66 14.97 -17.34 2.01
N SER A 67 16.28 -17.60 1.93
CA SER A 67 16.89 -18.42 0.88
C SER A 67 16.29 -19.83 0.74
N PHE A 68 15.60 -20.32 1.77
CA PHE A 68 14.90 -21.62 1.81
C PHE A 68 13.51 -21.62 1.15
N ILE A 69 12.95 -20.46 0.80
CA ILE A 69 11.64 -20.32 0.14
C ILE A 69 11.88 -20.03 -1.34
N GLY A 70 11.55 -20.96 -2.24
CA GLY A 70 11.84 -20.88 -3.68
C GLY A 70 11.69 -19.48 -4.32
N PRO A 71 10.50 -18.84 -4.30
CA PRO A 71 10.30 -17.53 -4.91
C PRO A 71 11.05 -16.36 -4.23
N LEU A 72 11.57 -16.57 -3.01
CA LEU A 72 12.33 -15.59 -2.24
C LEU A 72 13.82 -15.97 -2.12
N ALA A 73 14.24 -17.06 -2.78
CA ALA A 73 15.54 -17.66 -2.56
C ALA A 73 16.71 -16.70 -2.85
N ASP A 74 16.52 -15.84 -3.86
CA ASP A 74 17.51 -14.87 -4.31
C ASP A 74 17.26 -13.43 -3.83
N LYS A 75 16.20 -13.20 -3.07
CA LYS A 75 15.84 -11.85 -2.63
C LYS A 75 16.63 -11.47 -1.38
N ASN A 76 17.25 -10.30 -1.42
CA ASN A 76 17.81 -9.63 -0.25
C ASN A 76 16.67 -9.09 0.65
N LEU A 77 17.01 -8.52 1.81
CA LEU A 77 16.01 -8.04 2.77
C LEU A 77 15.01 -7.04 2.16
N PHE A 78 15.48 -6.10 1.34
CA PHE A 78 14.60 -5.17 0.62
C PHE A 78 13.66 -5.92 -0.33
N GLY A 79 14.19 -6.85 -1.13
CA GLY A 79 13.39 -7.62 -2.07
C GLY A 79 12.32 -8.49 -1.40
N ILE A 80 12.60 -9.02 -0.21
CA ILE A 80 11.61 -9.76 0.59
C ILE A 80 10.48 -8.83 1.04
N MET A 81 10.81 -7.66 1.59
CA MET A 81 9.80 -6.68 2.01
C MET A 81 8.99 -6.15 0.84
N ASP A 82 9.64 -5.84 -0.28
CA ASP A 82 9.00 -5.41 -1.52
C ASP A 82 8.02 -6.49 -2.03
N PHE A 83 8.43 -7.77 -2.01
CA PHE A 83 7.53 -8.87 -2.35
C PHE A 83 6.35 -9.01 -1.37
N ILE A 84 6.55 -8.84 -0.07
CA ILE A 84 5.43 -8.90 0.87
C ILE A 84 4.46 -7.74 0.63
N VAL A 85 4.97 -6.53 0.38
CA VAL A 85 4.11 -5.35 0.23
C VAL A 85 3.43 -5.32 -1.14
N ALA A 86 4.21 -5.27 -2.22
CA ALA A 86 3.70 -5.04 -3.57
C ALA A 86 2.86 -6.20 -4.11
N ASN A 87 3.20 -7.40 -3.67
CA ASN A 87 2.82 -8.66 -4.28
C ASN A 87 1.82 -9.42 -3.37
N VAL A 88 1.82 -9.18 -2.05
CA VAL A 88 0.86 -9.80 -1.12
C VAL A 88 -0.08 -8.78 -0.49
N MET A 89 0.44 -7.76 0.21
CA MET A 89 -0.40 -6.81 0.94
C MET A 89 -1.27 -5.94 0.02
N LEU A 90 -0.71 -5.36 -1.04
CA LEU A 90 -1.47 -4.48 -1.93
C LEU A 90 -2.64 -5.19 -2.62
N PRO A 91 -2.47 -6.38 -3.25
CA PRO A 91 -3.58 -7.07 -3.88
C PRO A 91 -4.66 -7.52 -2.89
N ILE A 92 -4.25 -8.02 -1.71
CA ILE A 92 -5.20 -8.42 -0.67
C ILE A 92 -5.98 -7.21 -0.16
N ASN A 93 -5.31 -6.11 0.15
CA ASN A 93 -5.96 -4.87 0.60
C ASN A 93 -6.93 -4.35 -0.47
N ALA A 94 -6.53 -4.34 -1.74
CA ALA A 94 -7.38 -3.92 -2.85
C ALA A 94 -8.62 -4.83 -2.98
N LEU A 95 -8.46 -6.15 -2.86
CA LEU A 95 -9.58 -7.10 -2.92
C LEU A 95 -10.55 -6.88 -1.75
N MET A 96 -10.03 -6.72 -0.54
CA MET A 96 -10.84 -6.45 0.66
C MET A 96 -11.62 -5.14 0.51
N LEU A 97 -10.99 -4.08 0.00
CA LEU A 97 -11.66 -2.80 -0.26
C LEU A 97 -12.75 -2.93 -1.34
N ALA A 98 -12.48 -3.65 -2.43
CA ALA A 98 -13.45 -3.86 -3.50
C ALA A 98 -14.67 -4.68 -3.01
N LEU A 99 -14.44 -5.73 -2.24
CA LEU A 99 -15.51 -6.53 -1.64
C LEU A 99 -16.31 -5.72 -0.61
N PHE A 100 -15.63 -4.95 0.23
CA PHE A 100 -16.28 -4.10 1.24
C PHE A 100 -17.17 -3.04 0.59
N MET A 101 -16.64 -2.28 -0.37
CA MET A 101 -17.38 -1.22 -1.06
C MET A 101 -18.47 -1.76 -2.00
N GLY A 102 -18.24 -2.91 -2.63
CA GLY A 102 -19.17 -3.50 -3.59
C GLY A 102 -20.30 -4.32 -2.98
N TRP A 103 -20.06 -4.97 -1.84
CA TRP A 103 -20.96 -5.98 -1.26
C TRP A 103 -21.30 -5.75 0.21
N ALA A 104 -20.41 -5.20 1.03
CA ALA A 104 -20.65 -5.10 2.48
C ALA A 104 -21.40 -3.82 2.91
N ILE A 105 -21.20 -2.70 2.21
CA ILE A 105 -21.84 -1.42 2.55
C ILE A 105 -23.16 -1.24 1.78
N GLU A 106 -24.15 -0.64 2.45
CA GLU A 106 -25.41 -0.25 1.83
C GLU A 106 -25.20 0.77 0.70
N ARG A 107 -25.85 0.55 -0.45
CA ARG A 107 -25.72 1.40 -1.65
C ARG A 107 -26.00 2.88 -1.38
N LYS A 108 -26.96 3.18 -0.51
CA LYS A 108 -27.37 4.54 -0.14
C LYS A 108 -26.26 5.28 0.62
N THR A 109 -25.57 4.57 1.50
CA THR A 109 -24.42 5.10 2.23
C THR A 109 -23.28 5.39 1.27
N VAL A 110 -22.97 4.45 0.37
CA VAL A 110 -21.91 4.62 -0.62
C VAL A 110 -22.20 5.79 -1.55
N SER A 111 -23.42 5.89 -2.11
CA SER A 111 -23.80 6.97 -3.02
C SER A 111 -23.66 8.35 -2.36
N HIS A 112 -24.01 8.46 -1.08
CA HIS A 112 -23.86 9.69 -0.32
C HIS A 112 -22.37 10.05 -0.07
N GLN A 113 -21.53 9.05 0.20
CA GLN A 113 -20.10 9.26 0.46
C GLN A 113 -19.32 9.66 -0.80
N ILE A 114 -19.70 9.14 -1.96
CA ILE A 114 -19.05 9.47 -3.23
C ILE A 114 -19.74 10.62 -3.99
N ASP A 115 -20.76 11.24 -3.37
CA ASP A 115 -21.55 12.34 -3.92
C ASP A 115 -22.15 12.05 -5.31
N TYR A 116 -22.60 10.81 -5.53
CA TYR A 116 -23.30 10.40 -6.74
C TYR A 116 -24.79 10.18 -6.47
N PRO A 117 -25.70 10.72 -7.31
CA PRO A 117 -27.12 10.41 -7.19
C PRO A 117 -27.39 8.92 -7.36
N LEU A 118 -28.23 8.37 -6.48
CA LEU A 118 -28.73 7.00 -6.57
C LEU A 118 -29.41 6.78 -7.93
N GLY A 119 -28.95 5.76 -8.66
CA GLY A 119 -29.50 5.42 -9.98
C GLY A 119 -28.97 6.28 -11.13
N SER A 120 -28.01 7.18 -10.91
CA SER A 120 -27.29 7.82 -12.01
C SER A 120 -26.49 6.78 -12.81
N ALA A 121 -26.33 7.01 -14.12
CA ALA A 121 -25.52 6.14 -14.99
C ALA A 121 -24.08 6.01 -14.45
N GLY A 122 -23.50 7.10 -13.95
CA GLY A 122 -22.18 7.10 -13.32
C GLY A 122 -22.12 6.21 -12.08
N PHE A 123 -23.11 6.27 -11.19
CA PHE A 123 -23.18 5.39 -10.02
C PHE A 123 -23.31 3.92 -10.41
N MET A 124 -24.14 3.60 -11.41
CA MET A 124 -24.30 2.22 -11.87
C MET A 124 -23.01 1.66 -12.49
N ILE A 125 -22.31 2.44 -13.32
CA ILE A 125 -21.03 2.04 -13.93
C ILE A 125 -19.97 1.84 -12.86
N TRP A 126 -19.85 2.79 -11.92
CA TRP A 126 -18.92 2.69 -10.80
C TRP A 126 -19.24 1.47 -9.93
N GLN A 127 -20.52 1.26 -9.60
CA GLN A 127 -20.95 0.13 -8.79
C GLN A 127 -20.67 -1.20 -9.48
N PHE A 128 -20.99 -1.31 -10.77
CA PHE A 128 -20.70 -2.52 -11.55
C PHE A 128 -19.19 -2.80 -11.59
N SER A 129 -18.39 -1.75 -11.83
CA SER A 129 -16.93 -1.83 -11.81
C SER A 129 -16.39 -2.31 -10.47
N THR A 130 -16.80 -1.69 -9.36
CA THR A 130 -16.32 -2.05 -8.01
C THR A 130 -16.83 -3.41 -7.54
N LYS A 131 -18.04 -3.81 -7.96
CA LYS A 131 -18.67 -5.06 -7.52
C LYS A 131 -18.22 -6.29 -8.30
N TYR A 132 -17.94 -6.14 -9.59
CA TYR A 132 -17.62 -7.26 -10.47
C TYR A 132 -16.24 -7.13 -11.14
N ILE A 133 -15.95 -6.00 -11.78
CA ILE A 133 -14.70 -5.84 -12.56
C ILE A 133 -13.48 -5.86 -11.63
N ALA A 134 -13.47 -5.02 -10.60
CA ALA A 134 -12.33 -4.88 -9.69
C ALA A 134 -12.01 -6.18 -8.94
N PRO A 135 -12.97 -6.88 -8.29
CA PRO A 135 -12.67 -8.14 -7.62
C PRO A 135 -12.16 -9.20 -8.59
N VAL A 136 -12.77 -9.34 -9.77
CA VAL A 136 -12.34 -10.33 -10.78
C VAL A 136 -10.93 -10.03 -11.26
N CYS A 137 -10.63 -8.78 -11.64
CA CYS A 137 -9.29 -8.39 -12.09
C CYS A 137 -8.24 -8.63 -11.00
N ILE A 138 -8.51 -8.25 -9.75
CA ILE A 138 -7.57 -8.45 -8.64
C ILE A 138 -7.36 -9.94 -8.35
N THR A 139 -8.42 -10.76 -8.35
CA THR A 139 -8.30 -12.21 -8.18
C THR A 139 -7.48 -12.83 -9.32
N VAL A 140 -7.65 -12.37 -10.56
CA VAL A 140 -6.83 -12.83 -11.70
C VAL A 140 -5.36 -12.45 -11.51
N VAL A 141 -5.07 -11.22 -11.06
CA VAL A 141 -3.68 -10.79 -10.79
C VAL A 141 -3.05 -11.64 -9.68
N ILE A 142 -3.77 -11.88 -8.59
CA ILE A 142 -3.29 -12.76 -7.50
C ILE A 142 -3.04 -14.18 -8.02
N TYR A 143 -3.93 -14.70 -8.86
CA TYR A 143 -3.77 -16.02 -9.46
C TYR A 143 -2.51 -16.10 -10.34
N MET A 144 -2.34 -15.15 -11.28
CA MET A 144 -1.15 -15.08 -12.14
C MET A 144 0.14 -15.02 -11.30
N MET A 145 0.12 -14.23 -10.24
CA MET A 145 1.28 -14.05 -9.39
C MET A 145 1.66 -15.31 -8.58
N ILE A 146 0.68 -16.11 -8.16
CA ILE A 146 0.91 -17.38 -7.45
C ILE A 146 1.37 -18.49 -8.41
N PHE A 147 0.76 -18.57 -9.59
CA PHE A 147 1.00 -19.66 -10.55
C PHE A 147 2.10 -19.35 -11.59
N GLY A 148 2.66 -18.14 -11.58
CA GLY A 148 3.84 -17.79 -12.37
C GLY A 148 3.61 -17.71 -13.88
N LEU A 149 2.42 -17.24 -14.31
CA LEU A 149 2.13 -16.88 -15.70
C LEU A 149 2.39 -15.40 -15.97
#